data_AF-A0A1G6HPD2-F1
#
_entry.id   AF-A0A1G6HPD2-F1
#
_cell.length_a   1.000
_cell.length_b   1.000
_cell.length_c   1.000
_cell.angle_alpha   90.00
_cell.angle_beta   90.00
_cell.angle_gamma   90.00
#
_symmetry.space_group_name_H-M   'P 1'
#
loop_
_entity.id
_entity.type
_entity.pdbx_description
1 polymer ?
#
loop_
_entity_poly.entity_id
_entity_poly.type
_entity_poly.pdbx_seq_one_letter_code
_entity_poly.pdbx_strand_id
1 'polypeptide(L)'
;MSRFLWSRPDLPNVTLKVKRPMHRGANVLRVQRALVSLGYPPDKKANQRGADGWYGTKTANAIRRFQRDHGLKVDGIYGPATRAAMLRGVQSLQFA
;
A
#
# COMPACT_ATOMS: atom_id res chain seq x y z
N MET A 1 -17.62 2.31 25.37
CA MET A 1 -17.27 1.60 24.11
C MET A 1 -16.42 2.53 23.26
N SER A 2 -15.10 2.47 23.41
CA SER A 2 -14.16 3.41 22.79
C SER A 2 -14.18 3.32 21.27
N ARG A 3 -14.77 4.35 20.65
CA ARG A 3 -14.65 4.68 19.22
C ARG A 3 -13.23 5.19 18.95
N PHE A 4 -12.27 4.27 18.95
CA PHE A 4 -10.86 4.58 18.76
C PHE A 4 -10.56 4.77 17.26
N LEU A 5 -10.58 6.03 16.81
CA LEU A 5 -9.73 6.56 15.74
C LEU A 5 -9.62 5.75 14.42
N TRP A 6 -10.67 5.68 13.61
CA TRP A 6 -10.48 5.39 12.18
C TRP A 6 -10.86 6.64 11.37
N SER A 7 -9.88 7.53 11.19
CA SER A 7 -9.86 8.39 10.02
C SER A 7 -9.43 7.52 8.84
N ARG A 8 -9.94 7.81 7.63
CA ARG A 8 -9.54 7.20 6.36
C ARG A 8 -8.06 6.80 6.38
N PRO A 9 -7.66 5.60 5.89
CA PRO A 9 -6.24 5.25 5.79
C PRO A 9 -5.50 6.43 5.17
N ASP A 10 -4.58 7.01 5.94
CA ASP A 10 -3.92 8.27 5.62
C ASP A 10 -2.80 8.00 4.61
N LEU A 11 -3.24 7.59 3.42
CA LEU A 11 -2.38 7.27 2.30
C LEU A 11 -1.62 8.53 1.86
N PRO A 12 -0.28 8.50 1.91
CA PRO A 12 0.54 9.69 1.73
C PRO A 12 0.44 10.19 0.28
N ASN A 13 0.37 11.50 0.09
CA ASN A 13 0.38 12.09 -1.25
C ASN A 13 1.82 12.26 -1.76
N VAL A 14 2.50 11.13 -2.01
CA VAL A 14 3.91 11.08 -2.45
C VAL A 14 4.10 9.98 -3.50
N THR A 15 5.15 10.10 -4.32
CA THR A 15 5.54 9.05 -5.25
C THR A 15 6.59 8.14 -4.62
N LEU A 16 6.31 6.84 -4.54
CA LEU A 16 7.26 5.83 -4.06
C LEU A 16 7.54 4.80 -5.16
N LYS A 17 8.82 4.51 -5.37
CA LYS A 17 9.31 3.54 -6.36
C LYS A 17 10.60 2.88 -5.89
N VAL A 18 11.01 1.78 -6.51
CA VAL A 18 12.33 1.19 -6.23
C VAL A 18 13.41 2.19 -6.65
N LYS A 19 14.32 2.52 -5.73
CA LYS A 19 15.50 3.37 -5.96
C LYS A 19 16.61 3.05 -4.95
N ARG A 20 17.78 3.68 -5.12
CA ARG A 20 18.90 3.65 -4.18
C ARG A 20 19.26 5.08 -3.73
N PRO A 21 19.40 5.36 -2.43
CA PRO A 21 18.89 4.55 -1.32
C PRO A 21 17.36 4.38 -1.41
N MET A 22 16.83 3.27 -0.88
CA MET A 22 15.38 2.98 -0.93
C MET A 22 14.57 4.04 -0.18
N HIS A 23 13.35 4.31 -0.65
CA HIS A 23 12.39 5.01 0.19
C HIS A 23 12.11 4.18 1.45
N ARG A 24 12.00 4.85 2.59
CA ARG A 24 11.73 4.22 3.88
C ARG A 24 10.90 5.10 4.80
N GLY A 25 10.41 4.51 5.89
CA GLY A 25 9.74 5.20 6.99
C GLY A 25 8.22 5.16 6.91
N ALA A 26 7.57 6.06 7.66
CA ALA A 26 6.13 6.02 7.91
C ALA A 26 5.27 5.99 6.64
N ASN A 27 5.64 6.75 5.60
CA ASN A 27 4.90 6.78 4.34
C ASN A 27 4.88 5.40 3.65
N VAL A 28 6.02 4.72 3.61
CA VAL A 28 6.11 3.37 3.02
C VAL A 28 5.31 2.39 3.86
N LEU A 29 5.44 2.46 5.17
CA LEU A 29 4.73 1.58 6.10
C LEU A 29 3.20 1.70 5.96
N ARG A 30 2.68 2.93 5.80
CA ARG A 30 1.25 3.17 5.56
C ARG A 30 0.77 2.52 4.26
N VAL A 31 1.53 2.66 3.18
CA VAL A 31 1.21 2.02 1.88
C VAL A 31 1.25 0.50 2.00
N GLN A 32 2.26 -0.07 2.66
CA GLN A 32 2.35 -1.52 2.85
C GLN A 32 1.21 -2.07 3.70
N ARG A 33 0.80 -1.36 4.76
CA ARG A 33 -0.36 -1.75 5.56
C ARG A 33 -1.65 -1.71 4.76
N ALA A 34 -1.85 -0.67 3.94
CA ALA A 34 -3.00 -0.61 3.04
C ALA A 34 -3.00 -1.75 2.03
N LEU A 35 -1.84 -2.08 1.45
CA LEU A 35 -1.69 -3.26 0.58
C LEU A 35 -2.07 -4.55 1.31
N VAL A 36 -1.64 -4.73 2.56
CA VAL A 36 -2.01 -5.88 3.37
C VAL A 36 -3.53 -5.94 3.59
N SER A 37 -4.16 -4.83 3.96
CA SER A 37 -5.62 -4.74 4.15
C SER A 37 -6.40 -5.03 2.87
N LEU A 38 -5.88 -4.63 1.72
CA LEU A 38 -6.48 -4.88 0.40
C LEU A 38 -6.21 -6.29 -0.14
N GLY A 39 -5.52 -7.16 0.61
CA GLY A 39 -5.22 -8.53 0.17
C GLY A 39 -3.96 -8.67 -0.70
N TYR A 40 -3.16 -7.62 -0.81
CA TYR A 40 -1.92 -7.55 -1.60
C TYR A 40 -0.64 -7.45 -0.74
N PRO A 41 -0.40 -8.33 0.26
CA PRO A 41 0.75 -8.19 1.15
C PRO A 41 2.10 -8.21 0.40
N PRO A 42 3.07 -7.34 0.76
CA PRO A 42 4.43 -7.39 0.21
C PRO A 42 5.08 -8.77 0.32
N ASP A 43 4.92 -9.42 1.47
CA ASP A 43 5.45 -10.76 1.71
C ASP A 43 4.51 -11.57 2.62
N LYS A 44 3.89 -12.62 2.09
CA LYS A 44 2.95 -13.45 2.84
C LYS A 44 3.61 -14.25 3.97
N LYS A 45 4.92 -14.50 3.90
CA LYS A 45 5.66 -15.34 4.85
C LYS A 45 6.37 -14.52 5.93
N ALA A 46 6.45 -13.20 5.76
CA ALA A 46 7.14 -12.33 6.71
C ALA A 46 6.22 -11.90 7.87
N ASN A 47 6.85 -11.54 8.99
CA ASN A 47 6.18 -10.84 10.09
C ASN A 47 5.47 -9.58 9.56
N GLN A 48 4.28 -9.30 10.09
CA GLN A 48 3.42 -8.20 9.64
C GLN A 48 3.18 -8.19 8.12
N ARG A 49 3.26 -9.37 7.48
CA ARG A 49 3.05 -9.57 6.04
C ARG A 49 3.97 -8.72 5.14
N GLY A 50 5.16 -8.38 5.64
CA GLY A 50 6.17 -7.60 4.91
C GLY A 50 5.97 -6.09 4.94
N ALA A 51 5.14 -5.57 5.86
CA ALA A 51 5.04 -4.14 6.16
C ALA A 51 6.21 -3.68 7.03
N ASP A 52 7.41 -3.64 6.45
CA ASP A 52 8.68 -3.34 7.11
C ASP A 52 9.10 -1.86 7.04
N GLY A 53 8.35 -1.03 6.32
CA GLY A 53 8.65 0.37 6.09
C GLY A 53 9.71 0.62 5.01
N TRP A 54 10.07 -0.37 4.18
CA TRP A 54 11.06 -0.24 3.09
C TRP A 54 10.45 -0.49 1.71
N TYR A 55 10.66 0.44 0.78
CA TYR A 55 10.12 0.33 -0.58
C TYR A 55 11.09 -0.47 -1.47
N GLY A 56 11.17 -1.77 -1.20
CA GLY A 56 11.95 -2.73 -1.96
C GLY A 56 11.16 -3.38 -3.11
N THR A 57 11.77 -4.39 -3.73
CA THR A 57 11.19 -5.17 -4.83
C THR A 57 9.90 -5.89 -4.42
N LYS A 58 9.80 -6.36 -3.18
CA LYS A 58 8.59 -7.01 -2.62
C LYS A 58 7.39 -6.05 -2.59
N THR A 59 7.60 -4.82 -2.11
CA THR A 59 6.58 -3.75 -2.12
C THR A 59 6.17 -3.39 -3.54
N ALA A 60 7.14 -3.21 -4.45
CA ALA A 60 6.85 -2.91 -5.86
C ALA A 60 6.06 -4.04 -6.54
N ASN A 61 6.37 -5.31 -6.25
CA ASN A 61 5.62 -6.45 -6.79
C ASN A 61 4.19 -6.51 -6.24
N ALA A 62 3.97 -6.16 -4.98
CA ALA A 62 2.64 -6.01 -4.42
C ALA A 62 1.83 -4.91 -5.12
N ILE A 63 2.46 -3.75 -5.35
CA ILE A 63 1.85 -2.66 -6.12
C ILE A 63 1.50 -3.11 -7.54
N ARG A 64 2.36 -3.87 -8.22
CA ARG A 64 2.06 -4.40 -9.57
C ARG A 64 0.84 -5.32 -9.57
N ARG A 65 0.72 -6.21 -8.59
CA ARG A 65 -0.47 -7.08 -8.47
C ARG A 65 -1.74 -6.23 -8.29
N PHE A 66 -1.71 -5.27 -7.37
CA PHE A 66 -2.82 -4.34 -7.17
C PHE A 66 -3.14 -3.56 -8.44
N GLN A 67 -2.15 -2.97 -9.10
CA GLN A 67 -2.33 -2.19 -10.33
C GLN A 67 -3.00 -3.02 -11.43
N ARG A 68 -2.53 -4.25 -11.65
CA ARG A 68 -3.10 -5.15 -12.65
C ARG A 68 -4.57 -5.44 -12.37
N ASP A 69 -4.91 -5.80 -11.14
CA ASP A 69 -6.26 -6.19 -10.77
C ASP A 69 -7.24 -4.99 -10.78
N HIS A 70 -6.71 -3.76 -10.73
CA HIS A 70 -7.48 -2.52 -10.81
C HIS A 70 -7.36 -1.79 -12.17
N GLY A 71 -6.82 -2.44 -13.21
CA GLY A 71 -6.75 -1.87 -14.57
C GLY A 71 -5.83 -0.64 -14.69
N LEU A 72 -4.84 -0.51 -13.81
CA LEU A 72 -3.85 0.57 -13.84
C LEU A 72 -2.60 0.16 -14.63
N LYS A 73 -1.77 1.14 -15.01
CA LYS A 73 -0.42 0.88 -15.52
C LYS A 73 0.39 0.08 -14.50
N VAL A 74 0.92 -1.08 -14.92
CA VAL A 74 1.63 -2.04 -14.05
C VAL A 74 3.12 -1.71 -13.96
N ASP A 75 3.48 -0.57 -13.36
CA ASP A 75 4.86 -0.11 -13.22
C ASP A 75 5.49 -0.40 -11.84
N GLY A 76 4.68 -0.75 -10.84
CA GLY A 76 5.13 -0.95 -9.46
C GLY A 76 5.39 0.35 -8.70
N ILE A 77 4.86 1.48 -9.21
CA ILE A 77 4.99 2.80 -8.61
C ILE A 77 3.72 3.13 -7.82
N TYR A 78 3.91 3.49 -6.55
CA TYR A 78 2.88 4.16 -5.80
C TYR A 78 2.89 5.64 -6.19
N GLY A 79 1.92 6.06 -7.00
CA GLY A 79 1.71 7.45 -7.41
C GLY A 79 0.24 7.84 -7.32
N PRO A 80 -0.17 9.02 -7.85
CA PRO A 80 -1.54 9.55 -7.68
C PRO A 80 -2.65 8.58 -8.13
N ALA A 81 -2.46 7.89 -9.26
CA ALA A 81 -3.43 6.92 -9.77
C ALA A 81 -3.56 5.69 -8.84
N THR A 82 -2.44 5.10 -8.43
CA THR A 82 -2.40 3.98 -7.48
C THR A 82 -3.04 4.36 -6.14
N ARG A 83 -2.71 5.56 -5.63
CA ARG A 83 -3.29 6.10 -4.39
C ARG A 83 -4.80 6.25 -4.49
N ALA A 84 -5.31 6.85 -5.56
CA ALA A 84 -6.75 7.04 -5.75
C ALA A 84 -7.51 5.70 -5.81
N ALA A 85 -6.95 4.69 -6.48
CA ALA A 85 -7.53 3.35 -6.51
C ALA A 85 -7.52 2.68 -5.12
N MET A 86 -6.43 2.79 -4.36
CA MET A 86 -6.36 2.23 -3.00
C MET A 86 -7.37 2.89 -2.06
N LEU A 87 -7.57 4.21 -2.16
CA LEU A 87 -8.58 4.91 -1.35
C LEU A 87 -9.99 4.37 -1.63
N ARG A 88 -10.32 4.08 -2.89
CA ARG A 88 -11.60 3.45 -3.24
C ARG A 88 -11.73 2.03 -2.68
N GLY A 89 -10.67 1.23 -2.78
CA GLY A 89 -10.67 -0.16 -2.29
C GLY A 89 -10.68 -0.29 -0.76
N VAL A 90 -10.07 0.63 -0.02
CA VAL A 90 -10.14 0.58 1.45
C VAL A 90 -11.50 1.08 1.94
N GLN A 91 -12.11 2.04 1.24
CA GLN A 91 -13.44 2.53 1.61
C GLN A 91 -14.51 1.42 1.55
N SER A 92 -14.38 0.44 0.64
CA SER A 92 -15.32 -0.68 0.52
C SER A 92 -15.14 -1.77 1.59
N LEU A 93 -13.94 -1.92 2.17
CA LEU A 93 -13.68 -2.92 3.22
C LEU A 93 -14.06 -2.44 4.64
N GLN A 94 -14.48 -1.19 4.78
CA GLN A 94 -14.86 -0.58 6.06
C GLN A 94 -16.38 -0.63 6.32
N PHE A 95 -17.15 -1.10 5.32
CA PHE A 95 -18.61 -1.17 5.37
C PHE A 95 -19.16 -2.59 5.16
N ALA A 96 -18.30 -3.60 5.14
CA ALA A 96 -18.65 -5.02 5.12
C ALA A 96 -18.20 -5.67 6.43
#